data_AF-A0A3N5GER9-F1
#
_entry.id   AF-A0A3N5GER9-F1
#
_cell.length_a   1.000
_cell.length_b   1.000
_cell.length_c   1.000
_cell.angle_alpha   90.00
_cell.angle_beta   90.00
_cell.angle_gamma   90.00
#
_symmetry.space_group_name_H-M   'P 1'
#
loop_
_entity.id
_entity.type
_entity.pdbx_description
1 polymer ?
#
loop_
_entity_poly.entity_id
_entity_poly.type
_entity_poly.pdbx_seq_one_letter_code
_entity_poly.pdbx_strand_id
1 'polypeptide(L)'
;MTTEIRAPFPLRRSLLLLAVLILGPGLACAQKTAAPPPAPAPDVPYSLGLQAFTIPGFPGLHSFAMAGTPSQVVLLGGRTNGLHGFAPSTDAAQAPSFPKQYANDTVYVLDLINKKVFGQAKVTGLPQPYLSQYQATNLQYLLQDGFLYVVGGYGPDPTTGTMVTLPFLTA
;
A
#
# COMPACT_ATOMS: atom_id res chain seq x y z
N MET A 1 -12.58 -24.80 83.66
CA MET A 1 -13.38 -25.95 84.10
C MET A 1 -14.28 -26.35 82.94
N THR A 2 -14.11 -27.59 82.43
CA THR A 2 -15.08 -28.45 81.71
C THR A 2 -15.70 -27.87 80.41
N THR A 3 -15.77 -28.53 79.24
CA THR A 3 -16.07 -29.92 78.87
C THR A 3 -15.78 -30.02 77.36
N GLU A 4 -14.91 -30.91 76.84
CA GLU A 4 -15.23 -32.23 76.26
C GLU A 4 -16.40 -32.27 75.25
N ILE A 5 -16.16 -32.88 74.07
CA ILE A 5 -16.96 -33.94 73.39
C ILE A 5 -16.41 -34.10 71.94
N ARG A 6 -15.56 -35.11 71.67
CA ARG A 6 -15.82 -36.50 71.18
C ARG A 6 -16.19 -36.56 69.67
N ALA A 7 -15.26 -36.83 68.75
CA ALA A 7 -14.76 -38.15 68.28
C ALA A 7 -15.63 -38.77 67.15
N PRO A 8 -15.37 -39.98 66.59
CA PRO A 8 -14.12 -40.71 66.27
C PRO A 8 -14.15 -41.17 64.77
N PHE A 9 -13.13 -41.80 64.18
CA PHE A 9 -12.91 -43.26 64.12
C PHE A 9 -11.96 -43.58 62.94
N PRO A 10 -11.36 -44.78 62.84
CA PRO A 10 -9.92 -44.89 62.62
C PRO A 10 -9.56 -45.63 61.32
N LEU A 11 -8.28 -45.50 60.97
CA LEU A 11 -7.53 -46.43 60.14
C LEU A 11 -7.82 -47.89 60.53
N ARG A 12 -7.93 -48.78 59.54
CA ARG A 12 -6.83 -49.71 59.19
C ARG A 12 -7.14 -50.60 57.97
N ARG A 13 -6.04 -51.00 57.29
CA ARG A 13 -5.84 -52.14 56.36
C ARG A 13 -6.30 -51.87 54.92
N SER A 14 -5.63 -52.29 53.86
CA SER A 14 -4.30 -52.84 53.56
C SER A 14 -4.27 -53.03 52.03
N LEU A 15 -3.08 -53.19 51.47
CA LEU A 15 -2.76 -53.91 50.23
C LEU A 15 -2.90 -53.18 48.88
N LEU A 16 -1.71 -52.93 48.29
CA LEU A 16 -1.30 -53.11 46.89
C LEU A 16 -2.31 -52.77 45.77
N LEU A 17 -1.94 -51.88 44.86
CA LEU A 17 -1.42 -52.28 43.53
C LEU A 17 -0.85 -51.09 42.73
N LEU A 18 0.12 -51.45 41.92
CA LEU A 18 0.93 -50.67 41.00
C LEU A 18 0.12 -50.14 39.80
N ALA A 19 0.24 -48.85 39.47
CA ALA A 19 0.15 -48.35 38.10
C ALA A 19 0.73 -46.92 38.03
N VAL A 20 2.01 -46.81 37.68
CA VAL A 20 2.59 -45.54 37.23
C VAL A 20 2.04 -45.28 35.82
N LEU A 21 1.04 -44.43 35.70
CA LEU A 21 0.62 -43.88 34.41
C LEU A 21 1.54 -42.68 34.10
N ILE A 22 2.45 -42.88 33.15
CA ILE A 22 3.27 -41.80 32.59
C ILE A 22 2.34 -40.95 31.74
N LEU A 23 1.73 -39.90 32.31
CA LEU A 23 1.21 -38.80 31.51
C LEU A 23 2.40 -37.95 31.07
N GLY A 24 2.88 -38.19 29.85
CA GLY A 24 3.65 -37.17 29.15
C GLY A 24 2.80 -35.91 29.00
N PRO A 25 3.39 -34.70 29.07
CA PRO A 25 2.67 -33.49 28.72
C PRO A 25 2.41 -33.54 27.21
N GLY A 26 1.25 -34.05 26.82
CA GLY A 26 0.72 -33.83 25.49
C GLY A 26 0.58 -32.33 25.32
N LEU A 27 1.46 -31.74 24.51
CA LEU A 27 1.26 -30.41 23.96
C LEU A 27 -0.14 -30.38 23.34
N ALA A 28 -1.09 -29.73 24.02
CA ALA A 28 -2.31 -29.30 23.39
C ALA A 28 -1.94 -28.16 22.44
N CYS A 29 -1.58 -28.50 21.20
CA CYS A 29 -1.66 -27.54 20.10
C CYS A 29 -3.14 -27.14 19.99
N ALA A 30 -3.48 -25.93 20.45
CA ALA A 30 -4.78 -25.36 20.13
C ALA A 30 -4.90 -25.28 18.61
N GLN A 31 -5.71 -26.17 18.02
CA GLN A 31 -6.06 -26.08 16.61
C GLN A 31 -6.89 -24.82 16.42
N LYS A 32 -6.29 -23.81 15.78
CA LYS A 32 -7.01 -22.64 15.28
C LYS A 32 -8.12 -23.16 14.37
N THR A 33 -9.37 -23.04 14.78
CA THR A 33 -10.51 -23.36 13.92
C THR A 33 -10.40 -22.50 12.67
N ALA A 34 -10.51 -23.13 11.49
CA ALA A 34 -10.58 -22.39 10.25
C ALA A 34 -11.77 -21.41 10.33
N ALA A 35 -11.52 -20.15 9.98
CA ALA A 35 -12.62 -19.20 9.83
C ALA A 35 -13.62 -19.78 8.81
N PRO A 36 -14.94 -19.64 9.05
CA PRO A 36 -15.91 -20.03 8.05
C PRO A 36 -15.62 -19.32 6.72
N PRO A 37 -15.89 -19.97 5.58
CA PRO A 37 -15.70 -19.34 4.28
C PRO A 37 -16.51 -18.03 4.23
N PRO A 38 -15.97 -16.97 3.59
CA PRO A 38 -16.72 -15.75 3.39
C PRO A 38 -18.04 -16.08 2.68
N ALA A 39 -19.11 -15.37 3.05
CA ALA A 39 -20.37 -15.45 2.34
C ALA A 39 -20.13 -15.17 0.84
N PRO A 40 -20.86 -15.83 -0.07
CA PRO A 40 -20.77 -15.52 -1.49
C PRO A 40 -21.01 -14.03 -1.71
N ALA A 41 -20.19 -13.42 -2.57
CA ALA A 41 -20.40 -12.03 -2.94
C ALA A 41 -21.82 -11.87 -3.53
N PRO A 42 -22.52 -10.76 -3.23
CA PRO A 42 -23.83 -10.52 -3.83
C PRO A 42 -23.72 -10.50 -5.35
N ASP A 43 -24.69 -11.13 -6.02
CA ASP A 43 -24.80 -11.09 -7.49
C ASP A 43 -24.98 -9.64 -7.94
N VAL A 44 -23.96 -9.07 -8.58
CA VAL A 44 -24.06 -7.76 -9.25
C VAL A 44 -24.57 -7.97 -10.67
N PRO A 45 -25.59 -7.22 -11.16
CA PRO A 45 -26.26 -7.49 -12.43
C PRO A 45 -25.46 -6.97 -13.65
N TYR A 46 -24.13 -7.02 -13.61
CA TYR A 46 -23.27 -6.56 -14.71
C TYR A 46 -21.89 -7.22 -14.65
N SER A 47 -21.25 -7.30 -15.82
CA SER A 47 -19.85 -7.74 -15.96
C SER A 47 -18.99 -6.58 -16.40
N LEU A 48 -17.80 -6.45 -15.80
CA LEU A 48 -16.79 -5.45 -16.18
C LEU A 48 -15.72 -6.11 -17.04
N GLY A 49 -15.37 -5.47 -18.15
CA GLY A 49 -14.27 -5.87 -19.02
C GLY A 49 -13.33 -4.70 -19.26
N LEU A 50 -12.03 -4.97 -19.31
CA LEU A 50 -11.02 -3.98 -19.68
C LEU A 50 -10.51 -4.29 -21.08
N GLN A 51 -10.53 -3.29 -21.95
CA GLN A 51 -9.88 -3.37 -23.26
C GLN A 51 -8.65 -2.47 -23.24
N ALA A 52 -7.47 -3.09 -23.33
CA ALA A 52 -6.22 -2.36 -23.40
C ALA A 52 -6.10 -1.60 -24.74
N PHE A 53 -5.45 -0.45 -24.70
CA PHE A 53 -5.02 0.30 -25.88
C PHE A 53 -3.68 0.99 -25.59
N THR A 54 -3.00 1.41 -26.66
CA THR A 54 -1.73 2.13 -26.58
C THR A 54 -1.88 3.49 -27.24
N ILE A 55 -1.18 4.49 -26.69
CA ILE A 55 -0.99 5.81 -27.30
C ILE A 55 0.48 5.88 -27.75
N PRO A 56 0.77 5.88 -29.07
CA PRO A 56 2.13 6.01 -29.56
C PRO A 56 2.83 7.26 -29.02
N GLY A 57 4.08 7.10 -28.57
CA GLY A 57 4.88 8.19 -27.99
C GLY A 57 4.61 8.49 -26.51
N PHE A 58 3.59 7.89 -25.90
CA PHE A 58 3.38 7.99 -24.45
C PHE A 58 4.13 6.85 -23.73
N PRO A 59 5.04 7.14 -22.76
CA PRO A 59 5.85 6.10 -22.13
C PRO A 59 5.06 5.16 -21.19
N GLY A 60 3.79 5.48 -20.93
CA GLY A 60 3.05 4.90 -19.81
C GLY A 60 3.49 5.55 -18.49
N LEU A 61 2.53 5.79 -17.60
CA LEU A 61 2.80 6.35 -16.28
C LEU A 61 2.11 5.49 -15.23
N HIS A 62 2.75 5.37 -14.08
CA HIS A 62 2.21 4.74 -12.88
C HIS A 62 2.18 5.74 -11.74
N SER A 63 1.10 5.72 -10.93
CA SER A 63 0.92 6.60 -9.77
C SER A 63 1.05 8.10 -10.07
N PHE A 64 0.49 8.54 -11.20
CA PHE A 64 0.43 9.94 -11.63
C PHE A 64 -0.79 10.68 -11.05
N ALA A 65 -0.76 12.01 -11.06
CA ALA A 65 -1.95 12.85 -10.91
C ALA A 65 -2.59 13.13 -12.27
N MET A 66 -3.92 13.25 -12.28
CA MET A 66 -4.71 13.39 -13.50
C MET A 66 -5.79 14.46 -13.36
N ALA A 67 -5.98 15.24 -14.42
CA ALA A 67 -7.15 16.09 -14.62
C ALA A 67 -7.67 15.93 -16.05
N GLY A 68 -8.92 16.31 -16.30
CA GLY A 68 -9.46 16.41 -17.65
C GLY A 68 -10.86 15.83 -17.78
N THR A 69 -11.15 15.31 -18.96
CA THR A 69 -12.43 14.78 -19.39
C THR A 69 -12.27 13.32 -19.83
N PRO A 70 -13.37 12.56 -20.01
CA PRO A 70 -13.30 11.21 -20.57
C PRO A 70 -12.62 11.12 -21.94
N SER A 71 -12.57 12.21 -22.71
CA SER A 71 -11.95 12.26 -24.04
C SER A 71 -10.50 12.78 -24.06
N GLN A 72 -10.10 13.56 -23.06
CA GLN A 72 -8.79 14.19 -23.02
C GLN A 72 -8.34 14.39 -21.57
N VAL A 73 -7.11 13.96 -21.26
CA VAL A 73 -6.55 14.04 -19.90
C VAL A 73 -5.20 14.72 -19.89
N VAL A 74 -4.91 15.45 -18.81
CA VAL A 74 -3.60 15.98 -18.46
C VAL A 74 -3.03 15.11 -17.34
N LEU A 75 -1.82 14.59 -17.53
CA LEU A 75 -1.12 13.73 -16.59
C LEU A 75 0.18 14.40 -16.13
N LEU A 76 0.47 14.34 -14.83
CA LEU A 76 1.71 14.86 -14.23
C LEU A 76 2.19 13.99 -13.07
N GLY A 77 3.49 14.07 -12.75
CA GLY A 77 4.11 13.21 -11.75
C GLY A 77 4.06 11.73 -12.11
N GLY A 78 4.25 10.89 -11.10
CA GLY A 78 4.29 9.44 -11.28
C GLY A 78 5.61 8.95 -11.87
N ARG A 79 5.60 7.71 -12.36
CA ARG A 79 6.80 6.98 -12.78
C ARG A 79 6.65 6.31 -14.13
N THR A 80 7.71 6.31 -14.91
CA THR A 80 7.77 5.67 -16.25
C THR A 80 8.13 4.19 -16.21
N ASN A 81 8.63 3.68 -15.07
CA ASN A 81 9.05 2.29 -14.94
C ASN A 81 8.01 1.37 -14.27
N GLY A 82 6.78 1.87 -14.02
CA GLY A 82 5.71 1.06 -13.46
C GLY A 82 5.95 0.58 -12.02
N LEU A 83 5.45 -0.62 -11.72
CA LEU A 83 5.75 -1.34 -10.48
C LEU A 83 7.22 -1.76 -10.50
N HIS A 84 7.97 -1.25 -9.54
CA HIS A 84 9.41 -1.41 -9.43
C HIS A 84 9.79 -2.64 -8.60
N GLY A 85 11.06 -3.05 -8.66
CA GLY A 85 11.61 -4.02 -7.72
C GLY A 85 11.55 -3.49 -6.28
N PHE A 86 11.30 -4.39 -5.33
CA PHE A 86 11.39 -4.10 -3.90
C PHE A 86 12.78 -4.52 -3.42
N ALA A 87 13.76 -3.61 -3.61
CA ALA A 87 15.10 -3.88 -3.17
C ALA A 87 15.13 -4.01 -1.64
N PRO A 88 15.99 -4.87 -1.06
CA PRO A 88 16.07 -5.04 0.39
C PRO A 88 16.50 -3.78 1.15
N SER A 89 17.19 -2.85 0.47
CA SER A 89 17.65 -1.60 1.09
C SER A 89 16.53 -0.58 1.15
N THR A 90 16.38 0.05 2.33
CA THR A 90 15.45 1.14 2.61
C THR A 90 16.14 2.52 2.62
N ASP A 91 17.39 2.61 2.16
CA ASP A 91 18.12 3.88 2.11
C ASP A 91 17.41 4.86 1.16
N ALA A 92 16.84 5.93 1.75
CA ALA A 92 16.08 6.95 1.05
C ALA A 92 16.93 7.87 0.14
N ALA A 93 18.24 7.97 0.39
CA ALA A 93 19.14 8.74 -0.46
C ALA A 93 19.41 8.00 -1.78
N GLN A 94 19.60 6.68 -1.68
CA GLN A 94 19.78 5.77 -2.83
C GLN A 94 18.46 5.45 -3.53
N ALA A 95 17.37 5.39 -2.75
CA ALA A 95 16.02 5.12 -3.21
C ALA A 95 15.93 3.95 -4.20
N PRO A 96 16.43 2.75 -3.85
CA PRO A 96 16.58 1.66 -4.81
C PRO A 96 15.24 1.15 -5.36
N SER A 97 14.15 1.30 -4.59
CA SER A 97 12.77 1.06 -5.07
C SER A 97 12.17 2.24 -5.83
N PHE A 98 12.73 3.45 -5.71
CA PHE A 98 12.27 4.63 -6.42
C PHE A 98 13.42 5.31 -7.18
N PRO A 99 14.08 4.65 -8.16
CA PRO A 99 15.17 5.28 -8.89
C PRO A 99 14.70 6.58 -9.54
N LYS A 100 15.43 7.67 -9.26
CA LYS A 100 15.09 9.04 -9.67
C LYS A 100 15.04 9.20 -11.19
N GLN A 101 15.83 8.43 -11.94
CA GLN A 101 15.84 8.42 -13.40
C GLN A 101 14.51 7.99 -14.05
N TYR A 102 13.62 7.36 -13.28
CA TYR A 102 12.29 6.96 -13.74
C TYR A 102 11.17 7.80 -13.13
N ALA A 103 11.50 8.85 -12.37
CA ALA A 103 10.52 9.88 -12.02
C ALA A 103 10.10 10.59 -13.30
N ASN A 104 8.79 10.73 -13.50
CA ASN A 104 8.28 11.43 -14.66
C ASN A 104 8.60 12.93 -14.54
N ASP A 105 9.25 13.48 -15.56
CA ASP A 105 9.66 14.88 -15.65
C ASP A 105 8.86 15.66 -16.70
N THR A 106 7.75 15.08 -17.18
CA THR A 106 6.99 15.59 -18.32
C THR A 106 5.50 15.60 -17.99
N VAL A 107 4.85 16.74 -18.19
CA VAL A 107 3.38 16.84 -18.22
C VAL A 107 2.92 16.39 -19.61
N TYR A 108 1.94 15.49 -19.66
CA TYR A 108 1.36 15.01 -20.92
C TYR A 108 -0.09 15.43 -21.03
N VAL A 109 -0.51 15.85 -22.23
CA VAL A 109 -1.92 15.98 -22.61
C VAL A 109 -2.22 14.86 -23.60
N LEU A 110 -3.13 13.96 -23.23
CA LEU A 110 -3.49 12.80 -24.02
C LEU A 110 -4.90 12.96 -24.58
N ASP A 111 -5.05 12.79 -25.89
CA ASP A 111 -6.34 12.64 -26.55
C ASP A 111 -6.68 11.14 -26.60
N LEU A 112 -7.66 10.75 -25.80
CA LEU A 112 -8.05 9.35 -25.60
C LEU A 112 -8.94 8.83 -26.74
N ILE A 113 -9.60 9.72 -27.49
CA ILE A 113 -10.43 9.37 -28.64
C ILE A 113 -9.55 9.01 -29.83
N ASN A 114 -8.60 9.89 -30.15
CA ASN A 114 -7.68 9.71 -31.28
C ASN A 114 -6.41 8.93 -30.91
N LYS A 115 -6.26 8.55 -29.63
CA LYS A 115 -5.12 7.79 -29.10
C LYS A 115 -3.77 8.43 -29.43
N LYS A 116 -3.65 9.73 -29.17
CA LYS A 116 -2.44 10.52 -29.45
C LYS A 116 -1.98 11.34 -28.25
N VAL A 117 -0.68 11.57 -28.15
CA VAL A 117 -0.14 12.65 -27.32
C VAL A 117 -0.52 13.96 -28.02
N PHE A 118 -1.44 14.73 -27.42
CA PHE A 118 -1.88 16.02 -27.93
C PHE A 118 -0.84 17.12 -27.66
N GLY A 119 -0.16 17.03 -26.51
CA GLY A 119 0.90 17.95 -26.13
C GLY A 119 1.74 17.41 -24.97
N GLN A 120 2.93 17.97 -24.79
CA GLN A 120 3.80 17.63 -23.67
C GLN A 120 4.71 18.80 -23.30
N ALA A 121 5.05 18.92 -22.02
CA ALA A 121 5.96 19.95 -21.51
C ALA A 121 6.84 19.40 -20.39
N LYS A 122 8.13 19.73 -20.41
CA LYS A 122 9.09 19.34 -19.36
C LYS A 122 8.90 20.20 -18.12
N VAL A 123 8.91 19.59 -16.93
CA VAL A 123 8.90 20.32 -15.64
C VAL A 123 10.30 20.77 -15.20
N THR A 124 11.36 20.30 -15.88
CA THR A 124 12.76 20.63 -15.56
C THR A 124 13.11 22.10 -15.68
N GLY A 125 12.27 22.91 -16.34
CA GLY A 125 12.42 24.37 -16.40
C GLY A 125 11.85 25.13 -15.20
N LEU A 126 11.18 24.45 -14.26
CA LEU A 126 10.56 25.08 -13.10
C LEU A 126 11.56 25.28 -11.94
N PRO A 127 11.30 26.24 -11.04
CA PRO A 127 12.07 26.37 -9.81
C PRO A 127 12.05 25.08 -8.97
N GLN A 128 13.15 24.83 -8.25
CA GLN A 128 13.42 23.56 -7.58
C GLN A 128 12.26 22.98 -6.74
N PRO A 129 11.52 23.76 -5.92
CA PRO A 129 10.40 23.21 -5.17
C PRO A 129 9.27 22.63 -6.04
N TYR A 130 8.97 23.29 -7.17
CA TYR A 130 7.94 22.83 -8.12
C TYR A 130 8.43 21.64 -8.94
N LEU A 131 9.70 21.64 -9.34
CA LEU A 131 10.31 20.50 -10.01
C LEU A 131 10.21 19.24 -9.14
N SER A 132 10.64 19.33 -7.87
CA SER A 132 10.51 18.24 -6.91
C SER A 132 9.06 17.77 -6.75
N GLN A 133 8.13 18.71 -6.59
CA GLN A 133 6.70 18.38 -6.41
C GLN A 133 6.11 17.66 -7.63
N TYR A 134 6.39 18.13 -8.84
CA TYR A 134 5.82 17.56 -10.06
C TYR A 134 6.55 16.33 -10.60
N GLN A 135 7.70 15.96 -10.00
CA GLN A 135 8.36 14.67 -10.21
C GLN A 135 7.95 13.60 -9.17
N ALA A 136 7.17 13.98 -8.15
CA ALA A 136 6.76 13.04 -7.12
C ALA A 136 5.79 11.97 -7.67
N THR A 137 5.83 10.80 -7.05
CA THR A 137 4.92 9.68 -7.34
C THR A 137 3.85 9.57 -6.27
N ASN A 138 2.67 9.06 -6.65
CA ASN A 138 1.55 8.85 -5.75
C ASN A 138 1.09 10.14 -5.05
N LEU A 139 0.97 11.21 -5.84
CA LEU A 139 0.39 12.49 -5.43
C LEU A 139 -1.09 12.28 -5.07
N GLN A 140 -1.56 12.88 -3.98
CA GLN A 140 -2.99 13.10 -3.81
C GLN A 140 -3.38 14.28 -4.70
N TYR A 141 -4.52 14.20 -5.38
CA TYR A 141 -4.96 15.27 -6.27
C TYR A 141 -6.47 15.51 -6.23
N LEU A 142 -6.87 16.73 -6.58
CA LEU A 142 -8.27 17.18 -6.70
C LEU A 142 -8.37 18.20 -7.85
N LEU A 143 -9.28 17.95 -8.80
CA LEU A 143 -9.66 18.93 -9.80
C LEU A 143 -10.83 19.76 -9.27
N GLN A 144 -10.64 21.05 -9.09
CA GLN A 144 -11.68 21.97 -8.63
C GLN A 144 -11.51 23.35 -9.28
N ASP A 145 -12.60 23.92 -9.78
CA ASP A 145 -12.65 25.28 -10.36
C ASP A 145 -11.59 25.55 -11.45
N GLY A 146 -11.25 24.52 -12.22
CA GLY A 146 -10.25 24.61 -13.29
C GLY A 146 -8.79 24.41 -12.85
N PHE A 147 -8.54 24.18 -11.55
CA PHE A 147 -7.22 23.94 -10.99
C PHE A 147 -7.03 22.48 -10.59
N LEU A 148 -5.84 21.93 -10.87
CA LEU A 148 -5.44 20.61 -10.41
C LEU A 148 -4.60 20.76 -9.14
N TYR A 149 -5.26 20.74 -8.00
CA TYR A 149 -4.58 20.72 -6.71
C TYR A 149 -3.85 19.39 -6.54
N VAL A 150 -2.57 19.46 -6.16
CA VAL A 150 -1.76 18.29 -5.81
C VAL A 150 -1.10 18.49 -4.45
N VAL A 151 -1.09 17.42 -3.66
CA VAL A 151 -0.57 17.42 -2.28
C VAL A 151 0.25 16.17 -2.05
N GLY A 152 1.34 16.31 -1.31
CA GLY A 152 2.12 15.16 -0.87
C GLY A 152 2.93 14.54 -2.01
N GLY A 153 2.88 13.21 -2.08
CA GLY A 153 3.67 12.42 -3.03
C GLY A 153 5.06 12.11 -2.51
N TYR A 154 5.60 10.98 -2.96
CA TYR A 154 6.96 10.54 -2.63
C TYR A 154 7.92 11.00 -3.72
N GLY A 155 8.85 11.90 -3.37
CA GLY A 155 9.69 12.61 -4.32
C GLY A 155 11.01 13.07 -3.70
N PRO A 156 11.95 13.59 -4.49
CA PRO A 156 13.21 14.12 -3.98
C PRO A 156 12.97 15.43 -3.24
N ASP A 157 13.41 15.51 -1.99
CA ASP A 157 13.43 16.76 -1.22
C ASP A 157 14.17 17.86 -2.02
N PRO A 158 13.60 19.08 -2.14
CA PRO A 158 14.19 20.13 -2.98
C PRO A 158 15.61 20.56 -2.59
N THR A 159 16.01 20.32 -1.33
CA THR A 159 17.30 20.77 -0.78
C THR A 159 18.32 19.64 -0.79
N THR A 160 17.94 18.48 -0.26
CA THR A 160 18.85 17.35 -0.02
C THR A 160 18.82 16.32 -1.15
N GLY A 161 17.78 16.33 -1.97
CA GLY A 161 17.53 15.32 -3.01
C GLY A 161 17.18 13.94 -2.45
N THR A 162 17.14 13.74 -1.14
CA THR A 162 16.71 12.50 -0.49
C THR A 162 15.22 12.26 -0.75
N MET A 163 14.81 11.02 -0.99
CA MET A 163 13.39 10.74 -1.21
C MET A 163 12.61 10.89 0.10
N VAL A 164 11.55 11.69 0.06
CA VAL A 164 10.67 11.98 1.20
C VAL A 164 9.22 12.08 0.72
N THR A 165 8.28 12.00 1.64
CA THR A 165 6.92 12.52 1.38
C THR A 165 6.99 14.03 1.42
N LEU A 166 6.69 14.69 0.30
CA LEU A 166 6.81 16.14 0.19
C LEU A 166 5.70 16.84 1.00
N PRO A 167 6.00 17.88 1.79
CA PRO A 167 5.01 18.56 2.63
C PRO A 167 4.30 19.71 1.89
N PHE A 168 4.21 19.67 0.56
CA PHE A 168 3.71 20.79 -0.24
C PHE A 168 2.29 20.56 -0.78
N LEU A 169 1.58 21.67 -1.00
CA LEU A 169 0.34 21.77 -1.74
C LEU A 169 0.56 22.78 -2.88
N THR A 170 0.22 22.40 -4.10
CA THR A 170 0.33 23.26 -5.30
C THR A 170 -0.89 23.08 -6.21
N ALA A 171 -1.09 23.97 -7.16
CA ALA A 171 -2.20 23.96 -8.13
C ALA A 171 -1.71 24.38 -9.52
#